data_AF-A0A538U055-F1
#
_entry.id   AF-A0A538U055-F1
#
_cell.length_a   1.000
_cell.length_b   1.000
_cell.length_c   1.000
_cell.angle_alpha   90.00
_cell.angle_beta   90.00
_cell.angle_gamma   90.00
#
_symmetry.space_group_name_H-M   'P 1'
#
loop_
_entity.id
_entity.type
_entity.pdbx_description
1 polymer ?
#
loop_
_entity_poly.entity_id
_entity_poly.type
_entity_poly.pdbx_seq_one_letter_code
_entity_poly.pdbx_strand_id
1 'polypeptide(L)'
;MSWSSTTDVARADIHGLDRARGNGPVSLTLDRDAGIVHLDGRFENGRGSGTFTFEPNREFIAALERAGFRDVTNEDLLRLCVDDLGLDWIRDARALGLRDASLDDLLRIHDRGIDPGFVRGLRDAGYERLTADDIARLHDHAVTLEYVRGIDAPPGRRPGVEDLVKFKDHGIEPGYVSELAPHYEPEEIVRLHDNGVGADYVRDFRALGYKSITAEELTRLHNNGVSPAFARRARELHGDVSVEDLIKLKTHGLE
;
A
#
# COMPACT_ATOMS: atom_id res chain seq x y z
N MET A 1 12.28 12.89 23.24
CA MET A 1 11.31 11.94 22.65
C MET A 1 11.39 10.66 23.47
N SER A 2 10.26 10.10 23.90
CA SER A 2 10.23 8.80 24.60
C SER A 2 9.82 7.74 23.57
N TRP A 3 10.74 6.84 23.22
CA TRP A 3 10.47 5.69 22.36
C TRP A 3 10.26 4.45 23.24
N SER A 4 9.32 3.59 22.85
CA SER A 4 9.11 2.27 23.46
C SER A 4 8.88 1.26 22.36
N SER A 5 9.67 0.18 22.35
CA SER A 5 9.43 -1.00 21.52
C SER A 5 9.18 -2.22 22.41
N THR A 6 8.48 -3.21 21.86
CA THR A 6 8.29 -4.53 22.43
C THR A 6 8.52 -5.53 21.32
N THR A 7 9.56 -6.36 21.47
CA THR A 7 9.93 -7.40 20.51
C THR A 7 10.09 -8.71 21.28
N ASP A 8 9.57 -9.78 20.68
CA ASP A 8 9.84 -11.13 21.15
C ASP A 8 11.22 -11.56 20.66
N VAL A 9 12.04 -12.07 21.57
CA VAL A 9 13.39 -12.56 21.26
C VAL A 9 13.44 -14.06 21.50
N ALA A 10 14.03 -14.81 20.57
CA ALA A 10 14.22 -16.23 20.76
C ALA A 10 15.11 -16.46 21.99
N ARG A 11 14.69 -17.35 22.88
CA ARG A 11 15.44 -17.63 24.13
C ARG A 11 16.90 -17.99 23.87
N ALA A 12 17.18 -18.66 22.75
CA ALA A 12 18.53 -19.07 22.36
C ALA A 12 19.48 -17.88 22.10
N ASP A 13 18.94 -16.74 21.69
CA ASP A 13 19.70 -15.51 21.39
C ASP A 13 20.10 -14.75 22.66
N ILE A 14 19.47 -15.08 23.80
CA ILE A 14 19.74 -14.43 25.08
C ILE A 14 20.71 -15.29 25.90
N HIS A 15 21.97 -14.91 25.91
CA HIS A 15 22.96 -15.56 26.74
C HIS A 15 22.88 -15.08 28.20
N GLY A 16 23.17 -15.97 29.13
CA GLY A 16 23.09 -15.70 30.58
C GLY A 16 21.72 -16.01 31.21
N LEU A 17 20.68 -16.23 30.41
CA LEU A 17 19.32 -16.48 30.92
C LEU A 17 19.21 -17.79 31.71
N ASP A 18 19.96 -18.83 31.33
CA ASP A 18 19.94 -20.12 32.05
C ASP A 18 20.52 -20.05 33.46
N ARG A 19 21.28 -18.99 33.78
CA ARG A 19 21.79 -18.70 35.13
C ARG A 19 20.77 -17.92 35.97
N ALA A 20 19.75 -17.34 35.35
CA ALA A 20 18.68 -16.62 36.02
C ALA A 20 17.65 -17.60 36.63
N ARG A 21 17.92 -18.09 37.85
CA ARG A 21 17.01 -18.98 38.60
C ARG A 21 15.82 -18.25 39.24
N GLY A 22 15.06 -17.53 38.42
CA GLY A 22 13.67 -17.21 38.73
C GLY A 22 13.39 -16.11 39.77
N ASN A 23 14.38 -15.37 40.27
CA ASN A 23 14.29 -14.04 40.88
C ASN A 23 15.71 -13.58 41.25
N GLY A 24 16.01 -12.29 41.13
CA GLY A 24 17.32 -11.73 41.51
C GLY A 24 18.12 -11.11 40.36
N PRO A 25 19.33 -10.61 40.64
CA PRO A 25 20.14 -9.88 39.67
C PRO A 25 20.55 -10.77 38.49
N VAL A 26 20.60 -10.18 37.30
CA VAL A 26 20.98 -10.83 36.05
C VAL A 26 21.85 -9.92 35.21
N SER A 27 22.76 -10.55 34.48
CA SER A 27 23.49 -9.95 33.37
C SER A 27 23.27 -10.86 32.17
N LEU A 28 22.63 -10.33 31.13
CA LEU A 28 22.30 -11.03 29.90
C LEU A 28 22.97 -10.34 28.73
N THR A 29 23.18 -11.05 27.63
CA THR A 29 23.61 -10.45 26.37
C THR A 29 22.74 -10.95 25.23
N LEU A 30 22.35 -10.02 24.36
CA LEU A 30 21.79 -10.30 23.04
C LEU A 30 22.89 -10.08 22.02
N ASP A 31 23.38 -11.14 21.41
CA ASP A 31 24.49 -11.12 20.45
C ASP A 31 23.95 -11.40 19.04
N ARG A 32 24.04 -10.40 18.16
CA ARG A 32 23.49 -10.43 16.79
C ARG A 32 24.42 -9.70 15.84
N ASP A 33 24.14 -9.83 14.54
CA ASP A 33 24.94 -9.25 13.46
C ASP A 33 25.32 -7.78 13.72
N ALA A 34 24.34 -6.94 14.10
CA ALA A 34 24.54 -5.51 14.27
C ALA A 34 25.33 -5.10 15.52
N GLY A 35 25.48 -6.00 16.50
CA GLY A 35 26.20 -5.72 17.74
C GLY A 35 25.71 -6.54 18.92
N ILE A 36 26.22 -6.20 20.10
CA ILE A 36 25.91 -6.86 21.36
C ILE A 36 25.16 -5.87 22.26
N VAL A 37 23.96 -6.27 22.71
CA VAL A 37 23.24 -5.55 23.78
C VAL A 37 23.55 -6.25 25.10
N HIS A 38 24.21 -5.54 26.01
CA HIS A 38 24.39 -5.99 27.39
C HIS A 38 23.21 -5.50 28.22
N LEU A 39 22.59 -6.41 28.96
CA LEU A 39 21.39 -6.17 29.75
C LEU A 39 21.71 -6.49 31.21
N ASP A 40 21.79 -5.48 32.06
CA ASP A 40 22.05 -5.64 33.48
C ASP A 40 20.83 -5.22 34.29
N GLY A 41 20.36 -6.10 35.15
CA GLY A 41 19.10 -5.85 35.84
C GLY A 41 18.74 -6.91 36.87
N ARG A 42 17.45 -7.08 37.08
CA ARG A 42 16.88 -8.05 38.01
C ARG A 42 15.59 -8.63 37.46
N PHE A 43 15.35 -9.92 37.72
CA PHE A 43 14.03 -10.52 37.56
C PHE A 43 13.25 -10.55 38.88
N GLU A 44 11.96 -10.24 38.81
CA GLU A 44 10.98 -10.46 39.86
C GLU A 44 9.68 -11.01 39.24
N ASN A 45 9.24 -12.19 39.70
CA ASN A 45 8.00 -12.86 39.27
C ASN A 45 7.87 -12.99 37.74
N GLY A 46 8.97 -13.37 37.08
CA GLY A 46 9.01 -13.54 35.62
C GLY A 46 9.07 -12.24 34.81
N ARG A 47 9.16 -11.07 35.46
CA ARG A 47 9.40 -9.78 34.79
C ARG A 47 10.80 -9.26 35.11
N GLY A 48 11.54 -8.85 34.09
CA GLY A 48 12.86 -8.24 34.22
C GLY A 48 12.79 -6.72 34.10
N SER A 49 13.63 -6.01 34.86
CA SER A 49 13.90 -4.58 34.65
C SER A 49 15.37 -4.28 34.88
N GLY A 50 15.90 -3.28 34.19
CA GLY A 50 17.33 -2.99 34.22
C GLY A 50 17.74 -1.88 33.26
N THR A 51 19.04 -1.80 33.05
CA THR A 51 19.69 -0.90 32.09
C THR A 51 20.34 -1.70 30.98
N PHE A 52 20.64 -1.05 29.87
CA PHE A 52 21.40 -1.66 28.79
C PHE A 52 22.58 -0.81 28.36
N THR A 53 23.60 -1.46 27.81
CA THR A 53 24.63 -0.84 26.97
C THR A 53 24.66 -1.55 25.62
N PHE A 54 25.06 -0.84 24.58
CA PHE A 54 25.15 -1.38 23.23
C PHE A 54 26.57 -1.24 22.69
N GLU A 55 27.13 -2.35 22.24
CA GLU A 55 28.42 -2.42 21.55
C GLU A 55 28.19 -2.71 20.06
N PRO A 56 28.34 -1.72 19.16
CA PRO A 56 28.14 -1.93 17.73
C PRO A 56 29.21 -2.83 17.10
N ASN A 57 28.79 -3.71 16.18
CA ASN A 57 29.72 -4.56 15.44
C ASN A 57 30.36 -3.80 14.26
N ARG A 58 31.68 -3.59 14.33
CA ARG A 58 32.45 -2.88 13.28
C ARG A 58 32.42 -3.57 11.92
N GLU A 59 32.39 -4.90 11.89
CA GLU A 59 32.35 -5.65 10.63
C GLU A 59 31.00 -5.49 9.92
N PHE A 60 29.92 -5.43 10.71
CA PHE A 60 28.58 -5.16 10.21
C PHE A 60 28.45 -3.73 9.68
N ILE A 61 28.96 -2.73 10.40
CA ILE A 61 29.01 -1.34 9.93
C ILE A 61 29.76 -1.26 8.59
N ALA A 62 30.95 -1.87 8.49
CA ALA A 62 31.70 -1.92 7.24
C ALA A 62 30.94 -2.65 6.12
N ALA A 63 30.05 -3.59 6.45
CA ALA A 63 29.19 -4.25 5.49
C ALA A 63 28.03 -3.38 5.01
N LEU A 64 27.40 -2.62 5.91
CA LEU A 64 26.39 -1.62 5.57
C LEU A 64 26.98 -0.54 4.64
N GLU A 65 28.18 -0.04 4.96
CA GLU A 65 28.89 0.92 4.12
C GLU A 65 29.19 0.37 2.72
N ARG A 66 29.64 -0.89 2.63
CA ARG A 66 29.84 -1.59 1.34
C ARG A 66 28.54 -1.82 0.59
N ALA A 67 27.43 -2.00 1.28
CA ALA A 67 26.11 -2.02 0.67
C ALA A 67 25.69 -0.62 0.20
N GLY A 68 26.26 0.45 0.74
CA GLY A 68 25.99 1.84 0.35
C GLY A 68 25.14 2.61 1.35
N PHE A 69 24.84 2.03 2.52
CA PHE A 69 24.25 2.76 3.63
C PHE A 69 25.36 3.52 4.35
N ARG A 70 25.33 4.84 4.23
CA ARG A 70 26.25 5.76 4.93
C ARG A 70 25.51 6.44 6.06
N ASP A 71 26.26 7.03 6.98
CA ASP A 71 25.71 7.82 8.10
C ASP A 71 24.78 7.01 9.03
N VAL A 72 24.99 5.70 9.12
CA VAL A 72 24.25 4.81 10.02
C VAL A 72 24.54 5.19 11.46
N THR A 73 23.50 5.54 12.21
CA THR A 73 23.65 5.97 13.61
C THR A 73 23.71 4.77 14.56
N ASN A 74 24.17 5.00 15.80
CA ASN A 74 24.09 3.97 16.85
C ASN A 74 22.65 3.59 17.17
N GLU A 75 21.69 4.50 16.96
CA GLU A 75 20.26 4.21 17.14
C GLU A 75 19.76 3.24 16.06
N ASP A 76 20.16 3.44 14.80
CA ASP A 76 19.85 2.51 13.70
C ASP A 76 20.46 1.13 13.96
N LEU A 77 21.71 1.07 14.40
CA LEU A 77 22.39 -0.20 14.70
C LEU A 77 21.75 -0.93 15.88
N LEU A 78 21.35 -0.20 16.93
CA LEU A 78 20.61 -0.77 18.04
C LEU A 78 19.27 -1.32 17.57
N ARG A 79 18.56 -0.59 16.72
CA ARG A 79 17.30 -1.03 16.14
C ARG A 79 17.47 -2.31 15.31
N LEU A 80 18.41 -2.32 14.38
CA LEU A 80 18.76 -3.51 13.58
C LEU A 80 19.12 -4.70 14.48
N CYS A 81 19.81 -4.47 15.59
CA CYS A 81 20.14 -5.52 16.57
C CYS A 81 18.90 -6.04 17.28
N VAL A 82 18.04 -5.17 17.81
CA VAL A 82 16.85 -5.55 18.58
C VAL A 82 15.82 -6.27 17.70
N ASP A 83 15.69 -5.85 16.44
CA ASP A 83 14.73 -6.40 15.48
C ASP A 83 15.30 -7.59 14.66
N ASP A 84 16.54 -8.00 14.93
CA ASP A 84 17.25 -9.10 14.25
C ASP A 84 17.39 -8.93 12.72
N LEU A 85 17.69 -7.70 12.30
CA LEU A 85 17.77 -7.31 10.91
C LEU A 85 19.22 -7.34 10.42
N GLY A 86 19.64 -8.52 9.93
CA GLY A 86 20.98 -8.76 9.40
C GLY A 86 21.18 -8.32 7.94
N LEU A 87 22.36 -8.64 7.39
CA LEU A 87 22.70 -8.29 5.99
C LEU A 87 21.83 -9.04 4.96
N ASP A 88 21.30 -10.21 5.31
CA ASP A 88 20.40 -10.96 4.43
C ASP A 88 19.07 -10.25 4.25
N TRP A 89 18.51 -9.65 5.31
CA TRP A 89 17.31 -8.82 5.21
C TRP A 89 17.50 -7.64 4.24
N ILE A 90 18.67 -6.98 4.29
CA ILE A 90 19.04 -5.91 3.36
C ILE A 90 19.14 -6.43 1.91
N ARG A 91 19.76 -7.60 1.71
CA ARG A 91 19.89 -8.22 0.38
C ARG A 91 18.52 -8.56 -0.20
N ASP A 92 17.64 -9.09 0.63
CA ASP A 92 16.27 -9.42 0.25
C ASP A 92 15.49 -8.17 -0.16
N ALA A 93 15.53 -7.10 0.64
CA ALA A 93 14.92 -5.83 0.28
C ALA A 93 15.40 -5.32 -1.10
N ARG A 94 16.70 -5.40 -1.37
CA ARG A 94 17.27 -5.00 -2.67
C ARG A 94 16.86 -5.92 -3.82
N ALA A 95 16.75 -7.21 -3.58
CA ALA A 95 16.27 -8.18 -4.57
C ALA A 95 14.81 -7.90 -4.96
N LEU A 96 14.03 -7.31 -4.05
CA LEU A 96 12.66 -6.85 -4.29
C LEU A 96 12.57 -5.54 -5.06
N GLY A 97 13.68 -4.88 -5.37
CA GLY A 97 13.70 -3.64 -6.15
C GLY A 97 13.89 -2.36 -5.31
N LEU A 98 13.99 -2.47 -3.98
CA LEU A 98 14.28 -1.35 -3.08
C LEU A 98 15.78 -0.99 -3.07
N ARG A 99 16.39 -0.90 -4.26
CA ARG A 99 17.84 -0.71 -4.40
C ARG A 99 18.30 0.69 -3.98
N ASP A 100 17.44 1.67 -4.19
CA ASP A 100 17.70 3.09 -3.90
C ASP A 100 17.10 3.54 -2.55
N ALA A 101 16.44 2.64 -1.82
CA ALA A 101 15.88 2.94 -0.52
C ALA A 101 16.99 3.18 0.52
N SER A 102 16.81 4.21 1.35
CA SER A 102 17.68 4.46 2.49
C SER A 102 17.49 3.40 3.59
N LEU A 103 18.38 3.35 4.58
CA LEU A 103 18.19 2.43 5.71
C LEU A 103 16.91 2.77 6.49
N ASP A 104 16.63 4.06 6.69
CA ASP A 104 15.40 4.53 7.34
C ASP A 104 14.16 4.07 6.57
N ASP A 105 14.18 4.15 5.24
CA ASP A 105 13.09 3.66 4.39
C ASP A 105 12.83 2.16 4.60
N LEU A 106 13.89 1.34 4.64
CA LEU A 106 13.77 -0.10 4.85
C LEU A 106 13.22 -0.42 6.25
N LEU A 107 13.72 0.29 7.27
CA LEU A 107 13.24 0.15 8.64
C LEU A 107 11.77 0.56 8.77
N ARG A 108 11.34 1.64 8.10
CA ARG A 108 9.93 2.07 8.05
C ARG A 108 9.00 1.04 7.41
N ILE A 109 9.47 0.34 6.39
CA ILE A 109 8.75 -0.78 5.75
C ILE A 109 8.62 -1.94 6.74
N HIS A 110 9.71 -2.29 7.43
CA HIS A 110 9.73 -3.35 8.44
C HIS A 110 8.78 -3.04 9.61
N ASP A 111 8.83 -1.83 10.16
CA ASP A 111 7.97 -1.40 11.28
C ASP A 111 6.47 -1.52 10.98
N ARG A 112 6.10 -1.34 9.71
CA ARG A 112 4.72 -1.46 9.24
C ARG A 112 4.30 -2.92 9.01
N GLY A 113 5.22 -3.87 9.15
CA GLY A 113 4.97 -5.29 8.90
C GLY A 113 4.73 -5.60 7.43
N ILE A 114 5.26 -4.80 6.50
CA ILE A 114 5.02 -4.97 5.08
C ILE A 114 5.75 -6.22 4.58
N ASP A 115 4.97 -7.17 4.05
CA ASP A 115 5.48 -8.44 3.56
C ASP A 115 6.34 -8.27 2.28
N PRO A 116 7.55 -8.86 2.22
CA PRO A 116 8.35 -8.94 1.00
C PRO A 116 7.62 -9.46 -0.25
N GLY A 117 6.67 -10.38 -0.08
CA GLY A 117 5.82 -10.91 -1.15
C GLY A 117 4.86 -9.86 -1.72
N PHE A 118 4.41 -8.90 -0.91
CA PHE A 118 3.61 -7.77 -1.38
C PHE A 118 4.39 -6.90 -2.38
N VAL A 119 5.62 -6.51 -2.04
CA VAL A 119 6.49 -5.69 -2.92
C VAL A 119 6.79 -6.42 -4.23
N ARG A 120 7.12 -7.72 -4.15
CA ARG A 120 7.34 -8.56 -5.33
C ARG A 120 6.10 -8.64 -6.21
N GLY A 121 4.94 -8.86 -5.58
CA GLY A 121 3.67 -8.95 -6.28
C GLY A 121 3.28 -7.68 -7.02
N LEU A 122 3.52 -6.50 -6.42
CA LEU A 122 3.30 -5.21 -7.09
C LEU A 122 4.20 -5.06 -8.33
N ARG A 123 5.46 -5.47 -8.23
CA ARG A 123 6.37 -5.47 -9.39
C ARG A 123 5.91 -6.42 -10.49
N ASP A 124 5.51 -7.64 -10.13
CA ASP A 124 4.95 -8.61 -11.08
C ASP A 124 3.66 -8.09 -11.74
N ALA A 125 2.92 -7.21 -11.04
CA ALA A 125 1.76 -6.50 -11.56
C ALA A 125 2.14 -5.24 -12.39
N GLY A 126 3.43 -4.99 -12.67
CA GLY A 126 3.90 -3.89 -13.51
C GLY A 126 4.23 -2.58 -12.78
N TYR A 127 4.20 -2.56 -11.45
CA TYR A 127 4.62 -1.42 -10.65
C TYR A 127 6.12 -1.52 -10.31
N GLU A 128 6.97 -1.33 -11.31
CA GLU A 128 8.41 -1.63 -11.21
C GLU A 128 9.25 -0.55 -10.51
N ARG A 129 8.75 0.68 -10.41
CA ARG A 129 9.48 1.86 -9.90
C ARG A 129 8.79 2.46 -8.67
N LEU A 130 8.52 1.63 -7.69
CA LEU A 130 7.93 2.05 -6.43
C LEU A 130 9.00 2.55 -5.47
N THR A 131 8.75 3.68 -4.84
CA THR A 131 9.51 4.14 -3.67
C THR A 131 9.04 3.43 -2.41
N ALA A 132 9.81 3.54 -1.32
CA ALA A 132 9.37 3.05 -0.02
C ALA A 132 8.08 3.74 0.46
N ASP A 133 7.95 5.05 0.21
CA ASP A 133 6.75 5.82 0.52
C ASP A 133 5.54 5.34 -0.29
N ASP A 134 5.71 4.99 -1.57
CA ASP A 134 4.62 4.42 -2.37
C ASP A 134 4.12 3.10 -1.78
N ILE A 135 5.04 2.21 -1.41
CA ILE A 135 4.71 0.90 -0.83
C ILE A 135 4.01 1.06 0.52
N ALA A 136 4.54 1.94 1.37
CA ALA A 136 3.93 2.27 2.65
C ALA A 136 2.52 2.85 2.47
N ARG A 137 2.34 3.78 1.52
CA ARG A 137 1.03 4.39 1.22
C ARG A 137 0.02 3.35 0.74
N LEU A 138 0.40 2.45 -0.16
CA LEU A 138 -0.48 1.36 -0.60
C LEU A 138 -0.91 0.47 0.58
N HIS A 139 0.04 0.11 1.44
CA HIS A 139 -0.23 -0.71 2.62
C HIS A 139 -1.15 0.00 3.62
N ASP A 140 -0.85 1.25 3.96
CA ASP A 140 -1.58 2.04 4.97
C ASP A 140 -3.05 2.31 4.54
N HIS A 141 -3.32 2.35 3.23
CA HIS A 141 -4.65 2.46 2.65
C HIS A 141 -5.29 1.10 2.29
N ALA A 142 -4.74 0.00 2.80
CA ALA A 142 -5.24 -1.37 2.59
C ALA A 142 -5.38 -1.79 1.11
N VAL A 143 -4.52 -1.26 0.23
CA VAL A 143 -4.44 -1.70 -1.16
C VAL A 143 -3.71 -3.04 -1.21
N THR A 144 -4.46 -4.12 -1.46
CA THR A 144 -3.91 -5.47 -1.48
C THR A 144 -3.41 -5.86 -2.87
N LEU A 145 -2.53 -6.87 -2.93
CA LEU A 145 -2.09 -7.44 -4.20
C LEU A 145 -3.25 -8.05 -5.01
N GLU A 146 -4.25 -8.62 -4.31
CA GLU A 146 -5.48 -9.12 -4.93
C GLU A 146 -6.25 -7.98 -5.61
N TYR A 147 -6.42 -6.85 -4.92
CA TYR A 147 -7.08 -5.67 -5.47
C TYR A 147 -6.38 -5.17 -6.73
N VAL A 148 -5.05 -5.01 -6.68
CA VAL A 148 -4.24 -4.55 -7.82
C VAL A 148 -4.32 -5.52 -9.01
N ARG A 149 -4.28 -6.84 -8.76
CA ARG A 149 -4.39 -7.86 -9.81
C ARG A 149 -5.80 -8.00 -10.38
N GLY A 150 -6.81 -7.60 -9.63
CA GLY A 150 -8.20 -7.59 -10.09
C GLY A 150 -8.51 -6.48 -11.09
N ILE A 151 -7.61 -5.50 -11.26
CA ILE A 151 -7.76 -4.41 -12.24
C ILE A 151 -7.13 -4.83 -13.57
N ASP A 152 -7.98 -5.12 -14.55
CA ASP A 152 -7.57 -5.30 -15.94
C ASP A 152 -7.76 -3.99 -16.71
N ALA A 153 -6.66 -3.35 -17.06
CA ALA A 153 -6.65 -2.08 -17.77
C ALA A 153 -5.79 -2.15 -19.04
N PRO A 154 -6.19 -1.49 -20.14
CA PRO A 154 -5.39 -1.44 -21.35
C PRO A 154 -3.98 -0.88 -21.10
N PRO A 155 -2.98 -1.24 -21.94
CA PRO A 155 -1.67 -0.62 -21.89
C PRO A 155 -1.76 0.91 -21.94
N GLY A 156 -1.09 1.59 -20.99
CA GLY A 156 -1.15 3.05 -20.85
C GLY A 156 -2.35 3.59 -20.06
N ARG A 157 -3.26 2.73 -19.59
CA ARG A 157 -4.42 3.09 -18.75
C ARG A 157 -4.40 2.43 -17.37
N ARG A 158 -3.29 1.79 -17.01
CA ARG A 158 -3.11 1.20 -15.68
C ARG A 158 -3.08 2.33 -14.62
N PRO A 159 -3.86 2.23 -13.53
CA PRO A 159 -3.88 3.25 -12.48
C PRO A 159 -2.51 3.39 -11.81
N GLY A 160 -2.10 4.62 -11.50
CA GLY A 160 -0.93 4.88 -10.68
C GLY A 160 -1.15 4.53 -9.21
N VAL A 161 -0.10 4.66 -8.38
CA VAL A 161 -0.18 4.43 -6.93
C VAL A 161 -1.28 5.29 -6.29
N GLU A 162 -1.29 6.59 -6.63
CA GLU A 162 -2.28 7.53 -6.10
C GLU A 162 -3.71 7.16 -6.49
N ASP A 163 -3.90 6.66 -7.70
CA ASP A 163 -5.22 6.26 -8.21
C ASP A 163 -5.71 4.98 -7.51
N LEU A 164 -4.82 4.01 -7.29
CA LEU A 164 -5.15 2.80 -6.52
C LEU A 164 -5.60 3.14 -5.10
N VAL A 165 -4.90 4.06 -4.45
CA VAL A 165 -5.24 4.56 -3.11
C VAL A 165 -6.61 5.23 -3.14
N LYS A 166 -6.84 6.18 -4.07
CA LYS A 166 -8.13 6.85 -4.24
C LYS A 166 -9.26 5.86 -4.46
N PHE A 167 -9.09 4.90 -5.37
CA PHE A 167 -10.11 3.90 -5.65
C PHE A 167 -10.43 3.06 -4.41
N LYS A 168 -9.42 2.68 -3.64
CA LYS A 168 -9.62 1.91 -2.41
C LYS A 168 -10.33 2.71 -1.32
N ASP A 169 -9.93 3.96 -1.12
CA ASP A 169 -10.54 4.88 -0.15
C ASP A 169 -12.01 5.19 -0.47
N HIS A 170 -12.37 5.27 -1.76
CA HIS A 170 -13.74 5.46 -2.23
C HIS A 170 -14.55 4.16 -2.32
N GLY A 171 -13.96 3.01 -2.01
CA GLY A 171 -14.64 1.71 -2.05
C GLY A 171 -14.95 1.20 -3.47
N ILE A 172 -14.18 1.63 -4.47
CA ILE A 172 -14.38 1.25 -5.87
C ILE A 172 -13.83 -0.15 -6.11
N GLU A 173 -14.66 -1.05 -6.63
CA GLU A 173 -14.28 -2.43 -6.91
C GLU A 173 -13.38 -2.56 -8.16
N PRO A 174 -12.43 -3.52 -8.21
CA PRO A 174 -11.52 -3.69 -9.35
C PRO A 174 -12.23 -3.91 -10.69
N GLY A 175 -13.37 -4.62 -10.69
CA GLY A 175 -14.16 -4.86 -11.88
C GLY A 175 -14.77 -3.57 -12.46
N TYR A 176 -15.17 -2.64 -11.61
CA TYR A 176 -15.70 -1.33 -12.03
C TYR A 176 -14.60 -0.50 -12.70
N VAL A 177 -13.40 -0.47 -12.11
CA VAL A 177 -12.23 0.18 -12.70
C VAL A 177 -11.90 -0.44 -14.06
N SER A 178 -11.90 -1.77 -14.15
CA SER A 178 -11.55 -2.50 -15.38
C SER A 178 -12.50 -2.19 -16.54
N GLU A 179 -13.81 -2.09 -16.27
CA GLU A 179 -14.81 -1.78 -17.31
C GLU A 179 -14.68 -0.32 -17.81
N LEU A 180 -14.24 0.61 -16.96
CA LEU A 180 -14.21 2.03 -17.28
C LEU A 180 -12.84 2.59 -17.72
N ALA A 181 -11.73 1.97 -17.31
CA ALA A 181 -10.36 2.39 -17.68
C ALA A 181 -10.11 2.53 -19.20
N PRO A 182 -10.74 1.75 -20.11
CA PRO A 182 -10.63 1.96 -21.54
C PRO A 182 -11.23 3.29 -22.05
N HIS A 183 -12.02 3.98 -21.23
CA HIS A 183 -12.87 5.09 -21.68
C HIS A 183 -12.71 6.36 -20.85
N TYR A 184 -12.34 6.23 -19.58
CA TYR A 184 -12.30 7.33 -18.61
C TYR A 184 -10.96 7.34 -17.86
N GLU A 185 -10.50 8.53 -17.49
CA GLU A 185 -9.35 8.69 -16.61
C GLU A 185 -9.72 8.40 -15.15
N PRO A 186 -8.75 8.11 -14.25
CA PRO A 186 -9.03 7.74 -12.87
C PRO A 186 -9.97 8.70 -12.11
N GLU A 187 -9.76 10.01 -12.23
CA GLU A 187 -10.64 11.02 -11.61
C GLU A 187 -12.09 10.95 -12.10
N GLU A 188 -12.28 10.61 -13.38
CA GLU A 188 -13.61 10.45 -13.97
C GLU A 188 -14.29 9.17 -13.48
N ILE A 189 -13.54 8.09 -13.29
CA ILE A 189 -14.04 6.83 -12.69
C ILE A 189 -14.52 7.08 -11.27
N VAL A 190 -13.73 7.80 -10.45
CA VAL A 190 -14.13 8.18 -9.08
C VAL A 190 -15.42 9.01 -9.12
N ARG A 191 -15.50 10.02 -9.99
CA ARG A 191 -16.69 10.87 -10.14
C ARG A 191 -17.94 10.05 -10.46
N LEU A 192 -17.85 9.13 -11.42
CA LEU A 192 -18.97 8.28 -11.82
C LEU A 192 -19.44 7.41 -10.66
N HIS A 193 -18.50 6.79 -9.94
CA HIS A 193 -18.80 5.96 -8.77
C HIS A 193 -19.48 6.76 -7.66
N ASP A 194 -18.91 7.91 -7.28
CA ASP A 194 -19.42 8.77 -6.21
C ASP A 194 -20.82 9.34 -6.52
N ASN A 195 -21.20 9.41 -7.79
CA ASN A 195 -22.55 9.82 -8.24
C ASN A 195 -23.49 8.64 -8.50
N GLY A 196 -23.11 7.40 -8.15
CA GLY A 196 -23.95 6.22 -8.28
C GLY A 196 -24.12 5.71 -9.71
N VAL A 197 -23.26 6.15 -10.65
CA VAL A 197 -23.34 5.72 -12.04
C VAL A 197 -22.73 4.32 -12.19
N GLY A 198 -23.56 3.31 -12.42
CA GLY A 198 -23.12 1.93 -12.66
C GLY A 198 -22.36 1.75 -13.98
N ALA A 199 -21.44 0.78 -14.04
CA ALA A 199 -20.68 0.51 -15.26
C ALA A 199 -21.57 -0.02 -16.41
N ASP A 200 -22.65 -0.74 -16.07
CA ASP A 200 -23.70 -1.15 -17.00
C ASP A 200 -24.44 0.02 -17.63
N TYR A 201 -24.74 1.06 -16.83
CA TYR A 201 -25.33 2.32 -17.32
C TYR A 201 -24.42 2.98 -18.37
N VAL A 202 -23.12 3.07 -18.07
CA VAL A 202 -22.11 3.62 -18.99
C VAL A 202 -22.05 2.81 -20.29
N ARG A 203 -21.93 1.47 -20.17
CA ARG A 203 -21.88 0.54 -21.30
C ARG A 203 -23.12 0.68 -22.20
N ASP A 204 -24.30 0.76 -21.60
CA ASP A 204 -25.55 0.83 -22.34
C ASP A 204 -25.69 2.15 -23.12
N PHE A 205 -25.31 3.30 -22.52
CA PHE A 205 -25.27 4.57 -23.25
C PHE A 205 -24.27 4.54 -24.40
N ARG A 206 -23.08 3.98 -24.19
CA ARG A 206 -22.09 3.80 -25.27
C ARG A 206 -22.63 2.87 -26.36
N ALA A 207 -23.36 1.81 -26.03
CA ALA A 207 -23.99 0.91 -26.99
C ALA A 207 -25.09 1.60 -27.83
N LEU A 208 -25.79 2.58 -27.24
CA LEU A 208 -26.77 3.42 -27.93
C LEU A 208 -26.16 4.46 -28.87
N GLY A 209 -24.83 4.50 -29.03
CA GLY A 209 -24.16 5.41 -29.96
C GLY A 209 -23.53 6.64 -29.32
N TYR A 210 -23.69 6.85 -28.01
CA TYR A 210 -23.02 7.92 -27.26
C TYR A 210 -21.55 7.56 -26.97
N LYS A 211 -20.76 7.33 -28.02
CA LYS A 211 -19.39 6.79 -27.94
C LYS A 211 -18.37 7.72 -27.26
N SER A 212 -18.62 9.02 -27.27
CA SER A 212 -17.76 10.05 -26.66
C SER A 212 -18.42 10.72 -25.45
N ILE A 213 -19.38 10.05 -24.82
CA ILE A 213 -20.07 10.61 -23.65
C ILE A 213 -19.11 10.77 -22.47
N THR A 214 -19.05 11.99 -21.95
CA THR A 214 -18.17 12.35 -20.84
C THR A 214 -18.72 11.83 -19.50
N ALA A 215 -17.86 11.70 -18.50
CA ALA A 215 -18.29 11.34 -17.15
C ALA A 215 -19.30 12.35 -16.56
N GLU A 216 -19.15 13.63 -16.89
CA GLU A 216 -20.08 14.67 -16.48
C GLU A 216 -21.46 14.52 -17.14
N GLU A 217 -21.51 14.24 -18.44
CA GLU A 217 -22.78 13.99 -19.14
C GLU A 217 -23.50 12.76 -18.61
N LEU A 218 -22.79 11.66 -18.37
CA LEU A 218 -23.34 10.45 -17.74
C LEU A 218 -23.90 10.75 -16.35
N THR A 219 -23.16 11.50 -15.53
CA THR A 219 -23.59 11.92 -14.20
C THR A 219 -24.86 12.77 -14.29
N ARG A 220 -24.92 13.72 -15.23
CA ARG A 220 -26.11 14.56 -15.43
C ARG A 220 -27.31 13.75 -15.90
N LEU A 221 -27.15 12.82 -16.83
CA LEU A 221 -28.23 11.93 -17.26
C LEU A 221 -28.75 11.09 -16.09
N HIS A 222 -27.84 10.51 -15.31
CA HIS A 222 -28.17 9.69 -14.14
C HIS A 222 -28.95 10.50 -13.10
N ASN A 223 -28.45 11.69 -12.74
CA ASN A 223 -29.07 12.58 -11.76
C ASN A 223 -30.43 13.13 -12.22
N ASN A 224 -30.70 13.18 -13.53
CA ASN A 224 -32.01 13.55 -14.09
C ASN A 224 -32.91 12.33 -14.37
N GLY A 225 -32.53 11.14 -13.95
CA GLY A 225 -33.33 9.92 -14.09
C GLY A 225 -33.48 9.45 -15.54
N VAL A 226 -32.58 9.84 -16.44
CA VAL A 226 -32.58 9.39 -17.83
C VAL A 226 -32.00 7.97 -17.87
N SER A 227 -32.81 6.98 -18.22
CA SER A 227 -32.34 5.60 -18.37
C SER A 227 -31.89 5.30 -19.82
N PRO A 228 -31.04 4.29 -20.04
CA PRO A 228 -30.71 3.85 -21.40
C PRO A 228 -31.96 3.43 -22.20
N ALA A 229 -32.97 2.83 -21.55
CA ALA A 229 -34.23 2.49 -22.19
C ALA A 229 -35.00 3.72 -22.67
N PHE A 230 -35.03 4.79 -21.87
CA PHE A 230 -35.61 6.07 -22.27
C PHE A 230 -34.86 6.68 -23.45
N ALA A 231 -33.52 6.70 -23.39
CA ALA A 231 -32.69 7.24 -24.47
C ALA A 231 -32.88 6.47 -25.78
N ARG A 232 -33.00 5.14 -25.73
CA ARG A 232 -33.32 4.31 -26.89
C ARG A 232 -34.64 4.72 -27.55
N ARG A 233 -35.70 4.84 -26.75
CA ARG A 233 -37.03 5.23 -27.24
C ARG A 233 -37.04 6.64 -27.84
N ALA A 234 -36.37 7.59 -27.19
CA ALA A 234 -36.21 8.94 -27.73
C ALA A 234 -35.51 8.93 -29.10
N ARG A 235 -34.48 8.08 -29.27
CA ARG A 235 -33.79 7.95 -30.56
C ARG A 235 -34.63 7.28 -31.65
N GLU A 236 -35.48 6.32 -31.29
CA GLU A 236 -36.42 5.70 -32.24
C GLU A 236 -37.46 6.70 -32.78
N LEU A 237 -37.88 7.65 -31.94
CA LEU A 237 -38.88 8.66 -32.31
C LEU A 237 -38.29 9.89 -33.00
N HIS A 238 -37.10 10.32 -32.58
CA HIS A 238 -36.54 11.62 -32.96
C HIS A 238 -35.20 11.53 -33.70
N GLY A 239 -34.65 10.33 -33.92
CA GLY A 239 -33.36 10.13 -34.55
C GLY A 239 -32.20 10.36 -33.58
N ASP A 240 -31.17 11.10 -33.99
CA ASP A 240 -30.05 11.40 -33.08
C ASP A 240 -30.44 12.49 -32.09
N VAL A 241 -30.47 12.13 -30.80
CA VAL A 241 -30.87 13.01 -29.70
C VAL A 241 -29.65 13.31 -28.84
N SER A 242 -29.39 14.59 -28.56
CA SER A 242 -28.28 15.01 -27.70
C SER A 242 -28.52 14.68 -26.23
N VAL A 243 -27.47 14.65 -25.42
CA VAL A 243 -27.58 14.48 -23.95
C VAL A 243 -28.50 15.53 -23.34
N GLU A 244 -28.37 16.79 -23.77
CA GLU A 244 -29.21 17.90 -23.28
C GLU A 244 -30.68 17.68 -23.63
N ASP A 245 -30.97 17.21 -24.84
CA ASP A 245 -32.34 17.01 -25.26
C ASP A 245 -32.96 15.79 -24.58
N LEU A 246 -32.19 14.73 -24.29
CA LEU A 246 -32.66 13.63 -23.44
C LEU A 246 -33.08 14.12 -22.06
N ILE A 247 -32.29 14.99 -21.43
CA ILE A 247 -32.61 15.57 -20.12
C ILE A 247 -33.87 16.43 -20.22
N LYS A 248 -34.01 17.28 -21.26
CA LYS A 248 -35.22 18.10 -21.46
C LYS A 248 -36.46 17.24 -21.65
N LEU A 249 -36.42 16.22 -22.51
CA LEU A 249 -37.55 15.32 -22.75
C LEU A 249 -37.98 14.63 -21.45
N LYS A 250 -37.01 14.13 -20.67
CA LYS A 250 -37.27 13.46 -19.40
C LYS A 250 -37.87 14.39 -18.34
N THR A 251 -37.37 15.61 -18.24
CA THR A 251 -37.81 16.60 -17.23
C THR A 251 -39.15 17.25 -17.58
N HIS A 252 -39.48 17.38 -18.87
CA HIS A 252 -40.71 18.04 -19.32
C HIS A 252 -41.85 17.07 -19.67
N GLY A 253 -41.61 15.75 -19.58
CA GLY A 253 -42.64 14.73 -19.86
C GLY A 253 -43.10 14.71 -21.32
N LEU A 254 -42.22 15.11 -22.24
CA LEU A 254 -42.48 15.14 -23.68
C LEU A 254 -42.10 13.75 -24.25
N GLU A 255 -43.00 12.77 -24.12
CA GLU A 255 -42.87 11.43 -24.73
C GLU A 255 -43.71 11.28 -26.01
#